data_AF-A0A1V5QAS2-F1
#
_entry.id   AF-A0A1V5QAS2-F1
#
_cell.length_a   1.000
_cell.length_b   1.000
_cell.length_c   1.000
_cell.angle_alpha   90.00
_cell.angle_beta   90.00
_cell.angle_gamma   90.00
#
_symmetry.space_group_name_H-M   'P 1'
#
loop_
_entity.id
_entity.type
_entity.pdbx_description
1 polymer ?
#
loop_
_entity_poly.entity_id
_entity_poly.type
_entity_poly.pdbx_seq_one_letter_code
_entity_poly.pdbx_strand_id
1 'polypeptide(L)'
;MSAPRHAEELIERYLDDLLAPGELEELERLLVADPEVARLFNDKARTDQLIQTHFMKSAAEVSFEFDDAQHARAAEKMRSAYADRITRPKWSWQTVRDHLWGPTGTIVVHVLLLLMLIRLVSYTPLQKEPEYEVLVLEQQNTRLDPLEELPEWDPPPEATPEITVPPDAFAEPAQPPDMEPSAASEPPLDIGSLDIINDVQGVLIMDKLAPGRTDKVRRDALDAHSGGMGRYTEASVVRALEWLKAHQAPDGSWGPNKPAMTGLALLTFLAHGETTSSEPYGQTVEKAIRFMVSQQDEGGRYCTINQPGSYAHAIAAYAVSEAYGMTRIPSLKPVMEKSIQVILDGQQSGGGWDYDYKKTARRDTSVAGWQVQALKAAWIAGAENKGLHDAIEKAAADIKSAQDAESGRFFYTDGKSHKTDGITAVAVLSLQLAGHGTTREVRAGLDAISSTRCDWDKPPDWPLYAWYYITQAKFHQGGHSWTRWNNQFARAFVRNQNEDGSWTSPGAKSDNTHGNEVHLGPVYSTTLAALTLQVYYRHLPTYKSLAVAPAETPGAQDLKVEVL
;
A
#
# COMPACT_ATOMS: atom_id res chain seq x y z
N MET A 1 28.67 -42.91 -4.05
CA MET A 1 28.50 -41.44 -4.06
C MET A 1 29.87 -40.79 -4.20
N SER A 2 29.96 -39.57 -4.74
CA SER A 2 31.23 -38.84 -4.71
C SER A 2 31.59 -38.50 -3.26
N ALA A 3 32.88 -38.55 -2.89
CA ALA A 3 33.35 -38.26 -1.54
C ALA A 3 32.82 -36.93 -0.95
N PRO A 4 32.66 -35.83 -1.73
CA PRO A 4 32.09 -34.59 -1.23
C PRO A 4 30.60 -34.70 -0.86
N ARG A 5 29.83 -35.51 -1.59
CA ARG A 5 28.38 -35.67 -1.35
C ARG A 5 28.12 -36.52 -0.09
N HIS A 6 28.96 -37.52 0.16
CA HIS A 6 28.91 -38.31 1.39
C HIS A 6 29.29 -37.48 2.62
N ALA A 7 30.33 -36.65 2.50
CA ALA A 7 30.71 -35.73 3.56
C ALA A 7 29.60 -34.70 3.85
N GLU A 8 28.94 -34.16 2.82
CA GLU A 8 27.83 -33.21 3.01
C GLU A 8 26.65 -33.82 3.77
N GLU A 9 26.27 -35.06 3.45
CA GLU A 9 25.19 -35.78 4.16
C GLU A 9 25.55 -36.07 5.63
N LEU A 10 26.81 -36.41 5.92
CA LEU A 10 27.29 -36.58 7.30
C LEU A 10 27.27 -35.24 8.07
N ILE A 11 27.60 -34.13 7.43
CA ILE A 11 27.58 -32.79 8.04
C ILE A 11 26.15 -32.37 8.38
N GLU A 12 25.18 -32.55 7.47
CA GLU A 12 23.78 -32.19 7.71
C GLU A 12 23.19 -33.01 8.86
N ARG A 13 23.42 -34.33 8.84
CA ARG A 13 22.96 -35.20 9.92
C ARG A 13 23.64 -34.93 11.26
N TYR A 14 24.87 -34.38 11.26
CA TYR A 14 25.56 -33.95 12.47
C TYR A 14 24.89 -32.71 13.07
N LEU A 15 24.55 -31.72 12.24
CA LEU A 15 23.87 -30.49 12.69
C LEU A 15 22.43 -30.75 13.16
N ASP A 16 21.78 -31.77 12.63
CA ASP A 16 20.44 -32.21 13.06
C ASP A 16 20.46 -33.15 14.30
N ASP A 17 21.62 -33.43 14.91
CA ASP A 17 21.80 -34.40 16.01
C ASP A 17 21.36 -35.85 15.67
N LEU A 18 21.46 -36.25 14.39
CA LEU A 18 21.01 -37.55 13.86
C LEU A 18 22.16 -38.52 13.53
N LEU A 19 23.38 -38.25 14.04
CA LEU A 19 24.57 -39.04 13.74
C LEU A 19 24.78 -40.20 14.74
N ALA A 20 25.06 -41.40 14.24
CA ALA A 20 25.47 -42.52 15.09
C ALA A 20 26.96 -42.39 15.51
N PRO A 21 27.40 -42.96 16.64
CA PRO A 21 28.79 -42.81 17.12
C PRO A 21 29.87 -43.21 16.12
N GLY A 22 29.64 -44.25 15.31
CA GLY A 22 30.59 -44.68 14.27
C GLY A 22 30.69 -43.74 13.07
N GLU A 23 29.62 -43.01 12.78
CA GLU A 23 29.57 -42.00 11.71
C GLU A 23 30.25 -40.70 12.17
N LEU A 24 30.26 -40.43 13.48
CA LEU A 24 30.92 -39.26 14.07
C LEU A 24 32.44 -39.38 13.94
N GLU A 25 33.00 -40.55 14.26
CA GLU A 25 34.43 -40.81 14.06
C GLU A 25 34.84 -40.76 12.58
N GLU A 26 33.93 -41.08 11.66
CA GLU A 26 34.16 -40.96 10.23
C GLU A 26 34.17 -39.49 9.78
N LEU A 27 33.20 -38.70 10.24
CA LEU A 27 33.14 -37.26 9.98
C LEU A 27 34.35 -36.53 10.56
N GLU A 28 34.75 -36.81 11.80
CA GLU A 28 35.95 -36.23 12.42
C GLU A 28 37.22 -36.54 11.61
N ARG A 29 37.36 -37.77 11.13
CA ARG A 29 38.47 -38.15 10.24
C ARG A 29 38.44 -37.38 8.93
N LEU A 30 37.27 -37.21 8.31
CA LEU A 30 37.12 -36.47 7.06
C LEU A 30 37.40 -34.96 7.23
N LEU A 31 36.98 -34.36 8.34
CA LEU A 31 37.23 -32.96 8.66
C LEU A 31 38.73 -32.66 8.83
N VAL A 32 39.49 -33.61 9.34
CA VAL A 32 40.95 -33.47 9.51
C VAL A 32 41.70 -33.78 8.20
N ALA A 33 41.20 -34.72 7.40
CA ALA A 33 41.88 -35.19 6.20
C ALA A 33 41.64 -34.33 4.96
N ASP A 34 40.50 -33.64 4.86
CA ASP A 34 40.10 -32.88 3.66
C ASP A 34 39.71 -31.41 4.00
N PRO A 35 40.51 -30.43 3.56
CA PRO A 35 40.23 -29.01 3.78
C PRO A 35 38.91 -28.52 3.16
N GLU A 36 38.43 -29.12 2.06
CA GLU A 36 37.14 -28.73 1.47
C GLU A 36 35.97 -29.18 2.34
N VAL A 37 36.07 -30.36 2.96
CA VAL A 37 35.07 -30.86 3.90
C VAL A 37 35.01 -29.99 5.16
N ALA A 38 36.18 -29.57 5.68
CA ALA A 38 36.25 -28.64 6.82
C ALA A 38 35.62 -27.27 6.49
N ARG A 39 35.84 -26.76 5.28
CA ARG A 39 35.22 -25.51 4.81
C ARG A 39 33.70 -25.65 4.69
N LEU A 40 33.22 -26.75 4.09
CA LEU A 40 31.79 -27.03 3.94
C LEU A 40 31.07 -27.15 5.30
N PHE A 41 31.72 -27.81 6.26
CA PHE A 41 31.21 -27.93 7.63
C PHE A 41 31.09 -26.56 8.31
N ASN A 42 32.10 -25.71 8.18
CA ASN A 42 32.09 -24.38 8.79
C ASN A 42 31.00 -23.47 8.18
N ASP A 43 30.79 -23.54 6.86
CA ASP A 43 29.74 -22.77 6.17
C ASP A 43 28.33 -23.21 6.61
N LYS A 44 28.08 -24.51 6.76
CA LYS A 44 26.79 -25.01 7.26
C LYS A 44 26.59 -24.78 8.76
N ALA A 45 27.61 -25.01 9.59
CA ALA A 45 27.53 -24.76 11.04
C ALA A 45 27.25 -23.28 11.36
N ARG A 46 27.81 -22.35 10.59
CA ARG A 46 27.52 -20.92 10.74
C ARG A 46 26.07 -20.58 10.38
N THR A 47 25.52 -21.25 9.37
CA THR A 47 24.12 -21.10 8.95
C THR A 47 23.17 -21.65 10.02
N ASP A 48 23.48 -22.81 10.59
CA ASP A 48 22.68 -23.44 11.65
C ASP A 48 22.72 -22.67 12.98
N GLN A 49 23.90 -22.16 13.39
CA GLN A 49 24.02 -21.31 14.58
C GLN A 49 23.20 -20.01 14.47
N LEU A 50 23.11 -19.42 13.27
CA LEU A 50 22.24 -18.26 13.00
C LEU A 50 20.76 -18.62 13.13
N ILE A 51 20.35 -19.80 12.67
CA ILE A 51 18.98 -20.30 12.76
C ILE A 51 18.61 -20.63 14.21
N GLN A 52 19.46 -21.36 14.95
CA GLN A 52 19.25 -21.67 16.36
C GLN A 52 19.23 -20.42 17.25
N THR A 53 20.10 -19.44 17.00
CA THR A 53 20.09 -18.17 17.75
C THR A 53 18.79 -17.41 17.51
N HIS A 54 18.24 -17.46 16.29
CA HIS A 54 16.94 -16.87 15.97
C HIS A 54 15.79 -17.64 16.67
N PHE A 55 15.84 -18.97 16.66
CA PHE A 55 14.81 -19.84 17.23
C PHE A 55 14.78 -19.78 18.78
N MET A 56 15.94 -19.74 19.44
CA MET A 56 16.04 -19.63 20.90
C MET A 56 15.61 -18.24 21.39
N LYS A 57 15.83 -17.19 20.60
CA LYS A 57 15.29 -15.84 20.89
C LYS A 57 13.76 -15.83 20.84
N SER A 58 13.18 -16.52 19.85
CA SER A 58 11.73 -16.69 19.75
C SER A 58 11.14 -17.62 20.83
N ALA A 59 11.86 -18.67 21.25
CA ALA A 59 11.42 -19.58 22.29
C ALA A 59 11.46 -18.94 23.70
N ALA A 60 12.45 -18.08 23.97
CA ALA A 60 12.53 -17.33 25.22
C ALA A 60 11.36 -16.32 25.36
N GLU A 61 10.94 -15.69 24.26
CA GLU A 61 9.78 -14.78 24.22
C GLU A 61 8.44 -15.52 24.42
N VAL A 62 8.32 -16.77 23.95
CA VAL A 62 7.12 -17.60 24.16
C VAL A 62 7.03 -18.16 25.60
N SER A 63 8.13 -18.20 26.35
CA SER A 63 8.16 -18.73 27.73
C SER A 63 7.80 -17.73 28.83
N PHE A 64 7.62 -16.44 28.50
CA PHE A 64 7.43 -15.37 29.50
C PHE A 64 5.96 -14.96 29.76
N GLU A 65 4.98 -15.54 29.05
CA GLU A 65 3.55 -15.25 29.28
C GLU A 65 2.75 -16.50 29.64
N PHE A 66 3.08 -17.14 30.77
CA PHE A 66 2.08 -17.84 31.57
C PHE A 66 2.29 -17.60 33.07
N ASP A 67 1.36 -16.79 33.61
CA ASP A 67 0.85 -16.72 34.99
C ASP A 67 1.60 -15.89 36.06
N ASP A 68 1.43 -14.57 36.02
CA ASP A 68 1.82 -13.63 37.09
C ASP A 68 0.60 -13.06 37.87
N ALA A 69 -0.51 -13.82 37.90
CA ALA A 69 -1.71 -13.46 38.68
C ALA A 69 -1.61 -13.87 40.17
N GLN A 70 -0.58 -14.62 40.57
CA GLN A 70 -0.35 -15.05 41.96
C GLN A 70 0.53 -14.08 42.79
N HIS A 71 1.31 -13.18 42.17
CA HIS A 71 2.23 -12.30 42.91
C HIS A 71 1.61 -10.97 43.38
N ALA A 72 0.50 -10.53 42.77
CA ALA A 72 -0.21 -9.31 43.20
C ALA A 72 -0.83 -9.40 44.61
N ARG A 73 -1.16 -10.61 45.09
CA ARG A 73 -1.71 -10.83 46.46
C ARG A 73 -0.64 -10.74 47.56
N ALA A 74 0.64 -10.80 47.22
CA ALA A 74 1.75 -10.67 48.18
C ALA A 74 2.15 -9.21 48.44
N ALA A 75 2.00 -8.32 47.45
CA ALA A 75 2.37 -6.90 47.55
C ALA A 75 1.42 -6.11 48.48
N GLU A 76 0.15 -6.50 48.57
CA GLU A 76 -0.83 -5.90 49.48
C GLU A 76 -0.52 -6.18 50.96
N LYS A 77 0.13 -7.32 51.22
CA LYS A 77 0.57 -7.75 52.56
C LYS A 77 1.79 -6.96 53.07
N MET A 78 2.61 -6.42 52.18
CA MET A 78 3.74 -5.54 52.55
C MET A 78 3.30 -4.10 52.83
N ARG A 79 2.22 -3.62 52.21
CA ARG A 79 1.68 -2.28 52.44
C ARG A 79 1.10 -2.09 53.85
N SER A 80 0.63 -3.15 54.51
CA SER A 80 0.07 -3.06 55.87
C SER A 80 1.14 -3.08 56.99
N ALA A 81 2.39 -3.42 56.69
CA ALA A 81 3.46 -3.49 57.69
C ALA A 81 4.22 -2.15 57.87
N TYR A 82 3.95 -1.16 57.01
CA TYR A 82 4.57 0.18 57.09
C TYR A 82 3.80 1.16 57.99
N ALA A 83 2.71 0.72 58.62
CA ALA A 83 1.85 1.56 59.45
C ALA A 83 2.38 1.83 60.87
N ASP A 84 3.51 1.23 61.27
CA ASP A 84 3.89 1.13 62.69
C ASP A 84 5.08 2.00 63.15
N ARG A 85 5.44 3.04 62.39
CA ARG A 85 6.48 4.00 62.82
C ARG A 85 6.09 5.45 62.55
N ILE A 86 5.14 5.97 63.34
CA ILE A 86 4.96 7.41 63.53
C ILE A 86 5.06 7.73 65.01
N THR A 87 6.25 8.11 65.47
CA THR A 87 6.41 8.98 66.64
C THR A 87 7.31 10.14 66.24
N ARG A 88 6.78 11.37 66.37
CA ARG A 88 7.42 12.61 65.94
C ARG A 88 8.41 13.12 66.99
N PRO A 89 9.63 13.55 66.63
CA PRO A 89 10.40 14.50 67.42
C PRO A 89 10.27 15.93 66.87
N LYS A 90 10.15 16.90 67.77
CA LYS A 90 10.04 18.33 67.49
C LYS A 90 11.33 18.87 66.85
N TRP A 91 11.21 19.53 65.71
CA TRP A 91 12.34 20.12 64.97
C TRP A 91 12.87 21.39 65.65
N SER A 92 14.20 21.49 65.75
CA SER A 92 14.91 22.70 66.18
C SER A 92 15.28 23.57 64.98
N TRP A 93 15.46 24.87 65.18
CA TRP A 93 15.76 25.86 64.14
C TRP A 93 17.01 25.56 63.29
N GLN A 94 17.93 24.71 63.78
CA GLN A 94 19.09 24.27 63.01
C GLN A 94 18.70 23.31 61.87
N THR A 95 17.74 22.40 62.11
CA THR A 95 17.28 21.42 61.12
C THR A 95 16.51 22.06 59.96
N VAL A 96 15.78 23.16 60.23
CA VAL A 96 15.09 23.96 59.19
C VAL A 96 16.09 24.65 58.26
N ARG A 97 17.23 25.13 58.79
CA ARG A 97 18.24 25.82 57.99
C ARG A 97 18.98 24.85 57.05
N ASP A 98 19.21 23.62 57.50
CA ASP A 98 19.88 22.59 56.71
C ASP A 98 18.97 21.97 55.63
N HIS A 99 17.64 22.05 55.79
CA HIS A 99 16.66 21.58 54.79
C HIS A 99 16.18 22.66 53.81
N LEU A 100 16.51 23.94 54.03
CA LEU A 100 16.09 25.03 53.14
C LEU A 100 16.88 25.06 51.82
N TRP A 101 18.15 24.63 51.85
CA TRP A 101 19.01 24.58 50.66
C TRP A 101 18.64 23.49 49.65
N GLY A 102 17.96 22.41 50.09
CA GLY A 102 17.56 21.32 49.20
C GLY A 102 16.52 21.75 48.14
N PRO A 103 15.32 22.22 48.54
CA PRO A 103 14.27 22.59 47.60
C PRO A 103 14.62 23.82 46.77
N THR A 104 15.25 24.83 47.40
CA THR A 104 15.59 26.09 46.72
C THR A 104 16.77 25.93 45.76
N GLY A 105 17.80 25.16 46.14
CA GLY A 105 18.92 24.84 45.27
C GLY A 105 18.49 24.07 44.03
N THR A 106 17.57 23.11 44.19
CA THR A 106 17.05 22.31 43.07
C THR A 106 16.29 23.19 42.07
N ILE A 107 15.45 24.11 42.55
CA ILE A 107 14.71 25.05 41.67
C ILE A 107 15.68 25.97 40.93
N VAL A 108 16.70 26.51 41.60
CA VAL A 108 17.71 27.37 40.96
C VAL A 108 18.49 26.62 39.89
N VAL A 109 18.88 25.37 40.15
CA VAL A 109 19.56 24.52 39.17
C VAL A 109 18.66 24.26 37.96
N HIS A 110 17.37 23.93 38.17
CA HIS A 110 16.45 23.67 37.06
C HIS A 110 16.17 24.93 36.23
N VAL A 111 16.06 26.11 36.86
CA VAL A 111 15.90 27.39 36.15
C VAL A 111 17.16 27.72 35.34
N LEU A 112 18.35 27.51 35.89
CA LEU A 112 19.60 27.71 35.16
C LEU A 112 19.76 26.74 34.00
N LEU A 113 19.33 25.49 34.17
CA LEU A 113 19.36 24.45 33.14
C LEU A 113 18.35 24.76 32.02
N LEU A 114 17.17 25.28 32.36
CA LEU A 114 16.19 25.80 31.39
C LEU A 114 16.73 27.00 30.61
N LEU A 115 17.37 27.96 31.28
CA LEU A 115 18.00 29.12 30.62
C LEU A 115 19.16 28.69 29.72
N MET A 116 19.95 27.69 30.14
CA MET A 116 21.01 27.10 29.32
C MET A 116 20.44 26.38 28.09
N LEU A 117 19.38 25.59 28.24
CA LEU A 117 18.70 24.92 27.12
C LEU A 117 18.08 25.92 26.15
N ILE A 118 17.46 26.99 26.64
CA ILE A 118 16.97 28.08 25.79
C ILE A 118 18.12 28.71 25.02
N ARG A 119 19.28 28.94 25.67
CA ARG A 119 20.47 29.48 25.00
C ARG A 119 21.09 28.51 23.98
N LEU A 120 20.92 27.20 24.19
CA LEU A 120 21.39 26.14 23.30
C LEU A 120 20.45 25.96 22.08
N VAL A 121 19.15 26.15 22.25
CA VAL A 121 18.13 26.16 21.18
C VAL A 121 18.16 27.47 20.38
N SER A 122 18.55 28.59 20.99
CA SER A 122 18.59 29.91 20.33
C SER A 122 19.93 30.23 19.64
N TYR A 123 20.89 29.31 19.62
CA TYR A 123 22.18 29.53 18.95
C TYR A 123 22.07 29.17 17.47
N THR A 124 21.68 30.14 16.65
CA THR A 124 21.94 30.09 15.20
C THR A 124 23.35 30.65 14.97
N PRO A 125 24.39 29.82 14.76
CA PRO A 125 25.63 30.35 14.23
C PRO A 125 25.34 30.89 12.82
N LEU A 126 25.78 32.12 12.53
CA LEU A 126 25.93 32.58 11.15
C LEU A 126 26.85 31.59 10.45
N GLN A 127 26.27 30.68 9.66
CA GLN A 127 27.05 29.80 8.81
C GLN A 127 27.80 30.67 7.80
N LYS A 128 29.13 30.71 7.95
CA LYS A 128 30.02 31.05 6.85
C LYS A 128 29.72 30.07 5.72
N GLU A 129 29.38 30.58 4.54
CA GLU A 129 29.16 29.74 3.38
C GLU A 129 30.39 28.86 3.13
N PRO A 130 30.23 27.52 3.04
CA PRO A 130 31.31 26.68 2.57
C PRO A 130 31.50 26.92 1.08
N GLU A 131 32.70 27.34 0.69
CA GLU A 131 33.15 27.40 -0.69
C GLU A 131 33.09 25.98 -1.26
N TYR A 132 32.05 25.67 -2.03
CA TYR A 132 31.93 24.39 -2.72
C TYR A 132 32.69 24.48 -4.03
N GLU A 133 33.70 23.62 -4.19
CA GLU A 133 34.30 23.34 -5.49
C GLU A 133 33.23 22.64 -6.33
N VAL A 134 32.66 23.39 -7.27
CA VAL A 134 31.69 22.87 -8.23
C VAL A 134 32.41 21.88 -9.15
N LEU A 135 32.42 20.59 -8.79
CA LEU A 135 32.57 19.53 -9.78
C LEU A 135 31.28 19.51 -10.59
N VAL A 136 31.22 20.36 -11.62
CA VAL A 136 30.29 20.22 -12.73
C VAL A 136 30.66 18.89 -13.41
N LEU A 137 30.10 17.80 -12.93
CA LEU A 137 29.87 16.67 -13.82
C LEU A 137 28.77 17.16 -14.75
N GLU A 138 29.18 17.76 -15.87
CA GLU A 138 28.35 17.84 -17.06
C GLU A 138 27.93 16.40 -17.34
N GLN A 139 26.73 16.06 -16.90
CA GLN A 139 26.04 14.89 -17.37
C GLN A 139 25.89 15.15 -18.86
N GLN A 140 26.80 14.57 -19.65
CA GLN A 140 26.64 14.49 -21.09
C GLN A 140 25.31 13.79 -21.29
N ASN A 141 24.29 14.59 -21.56
CA ASN A 141 23.07 14.16 -22.20
C ASN A 141 23.52 13.57 -23.53
N THR A 142 23.84 12.27 -23.50
CA THR A 142 23.91 11.48 -24.70
C THR A 142 22.47 11.47 -25.18
N ARG A 143 22.20 12.38 -26.11
CA ARG A 143 20.96 12.43 -26.88
C ARG A 143 20.74 11.01 -27.38
N LEU A 144 19.73 10.34 -26.86
CA LEU A 144 19.32 9.05 -27.38
C LEU A 144 19.10 9.24 -28.89
N ASP A 145 19.75 8.40 -29.69
CA ASP A 145 19.54 8.41 -31.13
C ASP A 145 18.04 8.35 -31.41
N PRO A 146 17.51 9.11 -32.38
CA PRO A 146 16.14 8.99 -32.80
C PRO A 146 15.83 7.51 -33.05
N LEU A 147 14.74 7.02 -32.45
CA LEU A 147 14.21 5.69 -32.75
C LEU A 147 14.10 5.55 -34.27
N GLU A 148 14.75 4.52 -34.82
CA GLU A 148 14.63 4.14 -36.24
C GLU A 148 13.14 4.11 -36.62
N GLU A 149 12.78 4.86 -37.65
CA GLU A 149 11.43 4.86 -38.21
C GLU A 149 11.06 3.43 -38.59
N LEU A 150 10.04 2.91 -37.92
CA LEU A 150 9.45 1.62 -38.27
C LEU A 150 8.89 1.71 -39.71
N PRO A 151 9.06 0.67 -40.54
CA PRO A 151 8.53 0.69 -41.91
C PRO A 151 7.01 0.89 -41.89
N GLU A 152 6.55 1.86 -42.68
CA GLU A 152 5.13 2.17 -42.89
C GLU A 152 4.36 0.91 -43.28
N TRP A 153 3.29 0.65 -42.55
CA TRP A 153 2.35 -0.43 -42.83
C TRP A 153 1.31 0.06 -43.83
N ASP A 154 1.30 -0.51 -45.04
CA ASP A 154 0.29 -0.23 -46.08
C ASP A 154 -0.98 -1.07 -45.82
N PRO A 155 -2.13 -0.46 -45.46
CA PRO A 155 -3.39 -1.17 -45.36
C PRO A 155 -3.96 -1.48 -46.77
N PRO A 156 -4.62 -2.64 -46.97
CA PRO A 156 -5.31 -2.94 -48.23
C PRO A 156 -6.51 -2.00 -48.46
N PRO A 157 -6.86 -1.69 -49.73
CA PRO A 157 -7.86 -0.68 -50.06
C PRO A 157 -9.26 -1.07 -49.59
N GLU A 158 -9.88 -0.18 -48.83
CA GLU A 158 -11.23 -0.30 -48.29
C GLU A 158 -12.25 0.18 -49.34
N ALA A 159 -13.25 -0.65 -49.63
CA ALA A 159 -14.35 -0.30 -50.52
C ALA A 159 -15.41 0.50 -49.75
N THR A 160 -15.57 1.78 -50.06
CA THR A 160 -16.62 2.64 -49.49
C THR A 160 -17.95 2.46 -50.24
N PRO A 161 -19.07 2.22 -49.54
CA PRO A 161 -20.38 2.66 -49.99
C PRO A 161 -20.71 4.03 -49.37
N GLU A 162 -21.06 4.93 -50.27
CA GLU A 162 -21.47 6.32 -50.06
C GLU A 162 -22.80 6.42 -49.30
N ILE A 163 -22.85 7.14 -48.17
CA ILE A 163 -24.09 7.49 -47.47
C ILE A 163 -24.19 9.01 -47.38
N THR A 164 -25.17 9.53 -48.11
CA THR A 164 -25.60 10.93 -48.14
C THR A 164 -26.30 11.34 -46.84
N VAL A 165 -25.89 12.47 -46.26
CA VAL A 165 -26.52 13.14 -45.11
C VAL A 165 -27.37 14.32 -45.60
N PRO A 166 -28.60 14.54 -45.10
CA PRO A 166 -29.29 15.83 -45.18
C PRO A 166 -29.11 16.67 -43.89
N PRO A 167 -29.18 18.02 -43.98
CA PRO A 167 -28.69 18.93 -42.95
C PRO A 167 -29.78 19.48 -42.00
N ASP A 168 -29.28 20.14 -40.95
CA ASP A 168 -29.91 21.14 -40.07
C ASP A 168 -30.72 20.68 -38.84
N ALA A 169 -30.16 20.99 -37.66
CA ALA A 169 -30.79 21.85 -36.64
C ALA A 169 -29.79 22.17 -35.51
N PHE A 170 -29.14 23.33 -35.60
CA PHE A 170 -28.54 24.00 -34.45
C PHE A 170 -29.65 24.64 -33.59
N ALA A 171 -29.61 24.43 -32.28
CA ALA A 171 -30.31 25.26 -31.31
C ALA A 171 -29.37 25.52 -30.10
N GLU A 172 -29.14 26.79 -29.81
CA GLU A 172 -28.36 27.29 -28.67
C GLU A 172 -29.04 27.04 -27.31
N PRO A 173 -28.25 27.04 -26.21
CA PRO A 173 -28.68 26.56 -24.89
C PRO A 173 -29.44 27.62 -24.06
N ALA A 174 -30.43 27.15 -23.29
CA ALA A 174 -31.11 27.96 -22.28
C ALA A 174 -30.25 28.12 -21.00
N GLN A 175 -30.17 29.35 -20.49
CA GLN A 175 -29.49 29.68 -19.22
C GLN A 175 -30.23 29.09 -18.01
N PRO A 176 -29.51 28.59 -16.98
CA PRO A 176 -30.12 28.25 -15.69
C PRO A 176 -30.34 29.51 -14.82
N PRO A 177 -31.36 29.51 -13.94
CA PRO A 177 -31.72 30.66 -13.12
C PRO A 177 -30.80 30.86 -11.90
N ASP A 178 -30.64 32.12 -11.53
CA ASP A 178 -29.90 32.61 -10.35
C ASP A 178 -30.48 32.11 -9.02
N MET A 179 -29.60 31.66 -8.12
CA MET A 179 -29.90 31.44 -6.70
C MET A 179 -28.98 32.30 -5.83
N GLU A 180 -29.58 33.18 -5.03
CA GLU A 180 -28.88 34.01 -4.04
C GLU A 180 -28.38 33.20 -2.82
N PRO A 181 -27.29 33.65 -2.18
CA PRO A 181 -26.60 32.89 -1.13
C PRO A 181 -27.25 33.08 0.25
N SER A 182 -27.48 31.97 0.95
CA SER A 182 -27.86 31.97 2.37
C SER A 182 -26.60 31.95 3.24
N ALA A 183 -26.43 33.01 4.02
CA ALA A 183 -25.35 33.18 4.99
C ALA A 183 -25.61 32.41 6.30
N ALA A 184 -24.64 31.62 6.76
CA ALA A 184 -24.38 31.36 8.17
C ALA A 184 -22.93 30.86 8.32
N SER A 185 -22.20 31.51 9.22
CA SER A 185 -20.74 31.59 9.26
C SER A 185 -20.12 30.57 10.21
N GLU A 186 -19.22 29.74 9.69
CA GLU A 186 -17.97 29.31 10.35
C GLU A 186 -16.87 29.38 9.27
N PRO A 187 -15.61 29.73 9.60
CA PRO A 187 -14.64 30.09 8.57
C PRO A 187 -14.36 28.88 7.65
N PRO A 188 -14.52 29.02 6.33
CA PRO A 188 -14.14 27.99 5.39
C PRO A 188 -12.63 27.71 5.52
N LEU A 189 -12.25 26.44 5.40
CA LEU A 189 -10.86 26.06 5.12
C LEU A 189 -10.40 26.84 3.88
N ASP A 190 -9.47 27.76 4.06
CA ASP A 190 -8.94 28.60 2.99
C ASP A 190 -8.10 27.74 2.03
N ILE A 191 -8.73 27.29 0.95
CA ILE A 191 -8.10 26.50 -0.14
C ILE A 191 -6.90 27.26 -0.75
N GLY A 192 -6.88 28.60 -0.65
CA GLY A 192 -5.76 29.45 -1.09
C GLY A 192 -4.52 29.34 -0.20
N SER A 193 -4.65 28.79 1.01
CA SER A 193 -3.54 28.57 1.95
C SER A 193 -2.91 27.17 1.85
N LEU A 194 -3.45 26.27 1.01
CA LEU A 194 -2.84 24.96 0.71
C LEU A 194 -1.66 25.14 -0.24
N ASP A 195 -0.50 25.46 0.34
CA ASP A 195 0.76 25.63 -0.36
C ASP A 195 1.44 24.28 -0.61
N ILE A 196 0.79 23.45 -1.42
CA ILE A 196 1.28 22.11 -1.81
C ILE A 196 2.70 22.18 -2.41
N ILE A 197 3.09 23.32 -2.99
CA ILE A 197 4.41 23.53 -3.60
C ILE A 197 5.48 23.79 -2.52
N ASN A 198 5.16 24.56 -1.47
CA ASN A 198 6.09 24.80 -0.37
C ASN A 198 6.14 23.65 0.65
N ASP A 199 5.06 22.89 0.83
CA ASP A 199 5.02 21.68 1.67
C ASP A 199 5.85 20.50 1.10
N VAL A 200 6.27 20.58 -0.17
CA VAL A 200 7.18 19.61 -0.83
C VAL A 200 8.64 19.78 -0.37
N GLN A 201 9.01 20.87 0.30
CA GLN A 201 10.42 21.11 0.71
C GLN A 201 10.95 20.21 1.83
N GLY A 202 10.20 19.17 2.22
CA GLY A 202 10.62 18.19 3.21
C GLY A 202 10.19 16.77 2.87
N VAL A 203 10.32 16.33 1.60
CA VAL A 203 10.12 14.92 1.26
C VAL A 203 11.20 14.07 1.93
N LEU A 204 10.95 13.67 3.17
CA LEU A 204 11.55 12.49 3.77
C LEU A 204 10.97 11.29 3.02
N ILE A 205 11.63 10.88 1.93
CA ILE A 205 11.43 9.57 1.32
C ILE A 205 11.85 8.56 2.38
N MET A 206 10.89 8.03 3.13
CA MET A 206 11.11 6.82 3.89
C MET A 206 11.26 5.68 2.87
N ASP A 207 12.48 5.16 2.71
CA ASP A 207 12.85 3.95 1.94
C ASP A 207 11.91 2.74 2.17
N LYS A 208 11.10 2.79 3.23
CA LYS A 208 10.25 1.73 3.72
C LYS A 208 8.80 1.72 3.18
N LEU A 209 8.30 2.81 2.56
CA LEU A 209 6.88 2.89 2.18
C LEU A 209 6.58 2.70 0.68
N ALA A 210 7.58 2.85 -0.18
CA ALA A 210 7.40 2.69 -1.64
C ALA A 210 8.64 2.13 -2.34
N PRO A 211 9.29 1.05 -1.84
CA PRO A 211 10.48 0.50 -2.49
C PRO A 211 10.23 0.16 -3.96
N GLY A 212 8.99 -0.19 -4.33
CA GLY A 212 8.61 -0.58 -5.69
C GLY A 212 8.44 0.52 -6.74
N ARG A 213 8.51 1.81 -6.37
CA ARG A 213 8.00 2.91 -7.20
C ARG A 213 9.06 3.92 -7.64
N THR A 214 10.34 3.58 -7.48
CA THR A 214 11.44 4.29 -8.16
C THR A 214 11.67 3.68 -9.55
N ASP A 215 12.20 4.45 -10.50
CA ASP A 215 12.47 3.96 -11.85
C ASP A 215 13.34 2.70 -11.88
N LYS A 216 14.34 2.62 -10.99
CA LYS A 216 15.20 1.44 -10.91
C LYS A 216 14.39 0.22 -10.46
N VAL A 217 13.64 0.31 -9.37
CA VAL A 217 12.91 -0.85 -8.86
C VAL A 217 11.75 -1.24 -9.79
N ARG A 218 11.12 -0.27 -10.44
CA ARG A 218 10.11 -0.51 -11.49
C ARG A 218 10.70 -1.36 -12.63
N ARG A 219 11.87 -0.98 -13.14
CA ARG A 219 12.60 -1.76 -14.17
C ARG A 219 12.98 -3.15 -13.68
N ASP A 220 13.59 -3.25 -12.50
CA ASP A 220 13.99 -4.55 -11.93
C ASP A 220 12.79 -5.51 -11.80
N ALA A 221 11.62 -4.99 -11.41
CA ALA A 221 10.40 -5.77 -11.25
C ALA A 221 9.74 -6.17 -12.57
N LEU A 222 9.77 -5.29 -13.57
CA LEU A 222 9.38 -5.62 -14.93
C LEU A 222 10.26 -6.77 -15.46
N ASP A 223 11.57 -6.71 -15.27
CA ASP A 223 12.48 -7.77 -15.70
C ASP A 223 12.20 -9.10 -14.97
N ALA A 224 11.95 -9.04 -13.66
CA ALA A 224 11.70 -10.23 -12.85
C ALA A 224 10.34 -10.89 -13.12
N HIS A 225 9.29 -10.11 -13.41
CA HIS A 225 7.91 -10.61 -13.32
C HIS A 225 7.10 -10.51 -14.61
N SER A 226 7.52 -9.72 -15.60
CA SER A 226 6.76 -9.51 -16.85
C SER A 226 6.84 -10.66 -17.85
N GLY A 227 7.71 -11.65 -17.63
CA GLY A 227 7.91 -12.75 -18.58
C GLY A 227 8.37 -12.26 -19.96
N GLY A 228 9.19 -11.19 -20.00
CA GLY A 228 9.72 -10.59 -21.23
C GLY A 228 8.79 -9.58 -21.92
N MET A 229 7.60 -9.32 -21.36
CA MET A 229 6.67 -8.32 -21.88
C MET A 229 6.93 -6.90 -21.36
N GLY A 230 7.84 -6.72 -20.40
CA GLY A 230 8.01 -5.49 -19.61
C GLY A 230 8.14 -4.22 -20.44
N ARG A 231 8.98 -4.23 -21.49
CA ARG A 231 9.14 -3.07 -22.39
C ARG A 231 7.85 -2.65 -23.09
N TYR A 232 6.99 -3.62 -23.43
CA TYR A 232 5.73 -3.37 -24.13
C TYR A 232 4.66 -2.88 -23.16
N THR A 233 4.56 -3.54 -22.00
CA THR A 233 3.58 -3.15 -20.97
C THR A 233 3.90 -1.77 -20.42
N GLU A 234 5.18 -1.46 -20.20
CA GLU A 234 5.61 -0.14 -19.72
C GLU A 234 5.33 0.95 -20.75
N ALA A 235 5.67 0.74 -22.03
CA ALA A 235 5.33 1.68 -23.09
C ALA A 235 3.81 1.92 -23.19
N SER A 236 3.00 0.86 -23.03
CA SER A 236 1.54 0.97 -22.98
C SER A 236 1.06 1.78 -21.77
N VAL A 237 1.66 1.60 -20.59
CA VAL A 237 1.34 2.39 -19.39
C VAL A 237 1.69 3.86 -19.60
N VAL A 238 2.87 4.18 -20.12
CA VAL A 238 3.29 5.58 -20.38
C VAL A 238 2.33 6.26 -21.34
N ARG A 239 1.92 5.60 -22.42
CA ARG A 239 0.90 6.13 -23.35
C ARG A 239 -0.45 6.38 -22.67
N ALA A 240 -0.82 5.56 -21.69
CA ALA A 240 -2.01 5.77 -20.87
C ALA A 240 -1.89 7.03 -20.01
N LEU A 241 -0.72 7.25 -19.38
CA LEU A 241 -0.45 8.43 -18.55
C LEU A 241 -0.48 9.72 -19.39
N GLU A 242 0.11 9.70 -20.59
CA GLU A 242 0.05 10.82 -21.54
C GLU A 242 -1.40 11.12 -21.96
N TRP A 243 -2.17 10.08 -22.29
CA TRP A 243 -3.58 10.25 -22.62
C TRP A 243 -4.36 10.85 -21.45
N LEU A 244 -4.17 10.35 -20.23
CA LEU A 244 -4.84 10.86 -19.03
C LEU A 244 -4.46 12.32 -18.76
N LYS A 245 -3.18 12.67 -18.89
CA LYS A 245 -2.70 14.05 -18.75
C LYS A 245 -3.36 14.99 -19.77
N ALA A 246 -3.44 14.57 -21.03
CA ALA A 246 -4.06 15.35 -22.10
C ALA A 246 -5.58 15.54 -21.93
N HIS A 247 -6.25 14.62 -21.22
CA HIS A 247 -7.70 14.63 -21.02
C HIS A 247 -8.15 15.03 -19.61
N GLN A 248 -7.25 15.60 -18.79
CA GLN A 248 -7.60 16.16 -17.49
C GLN A 248 -8.41 17.46 -17.67
N ALA A 249 -9.53 17.59 -16.95
CA ALA A 249 -10.28 18.84 -16.94
C ALA A 249 -9.51 19.97 -16.24
N PRO A 250 -9.82 21.26 -16.50
CA PRO A 250 -9.13 22.38 -15.87
C PRO A 250 -9.16 22.38 -14.34
N ASP A 251 -10.22 21.82 -13.74
CA ASP A 251 -10.39 21.66 -12.29
C ASP A 251 -9.59 20.48 -11.70
N GLY A 252 -8.89 19.70 -12.54
CA GLY A 252 -8.09 18.54 -12.13
C GLY A 252 -8.84 17.20 -12.19
N SER A 253 -10.13 17.19 -12.55
CA SER A 253 -10.96 15.99 -12.56
C SER A 253 -10.96 15.24 -13.90
N TRP A 254 -11.50 14.01 -13.88
CA TRP A 254 -11.83 13.25 -15.09
C TRP A 254 -13.26 12.70 -15.05
N GLY A 255 -13.89 12.56 -16.22
CA GLY A 255 -15.12 11.79 -16.45
C GLY A 255 -16.41 12.33 -15.78
N PRO A 256 -17.57 11.66 -15.97
CA PRO A 256 -18.84 12.11 -15.40
C PRO A 256 -18.96 11.80 -13.90
N ASN A 257 -18.57 10.60 -13.46
CA ASN A 257 -18.45 10.26 -12.03
C ASN A 257 -17.09 10.75 -11.51
N LYS A 258 -16.97 12.08 -11.37
CA LYS A 258 -15.70 12.75 -11.09
C LYS A 258 -14.91 12.16 -9.92
N PRO A 259 -15.49 11.83 -8.74
CA PRO A 259 -14.73 11.25 -7.64
C PRO A 259 -14.10 9.89 -7.99
N ALA A 260 -14.88 8.99 -8.58
CA ALA A 260 -14.39 7.65 -8.93
C ALA A 260 -13.31 7.72 -10.02
N MET A 261 -13.59 8.46 -11.09
CA MET A 261 -12.71 8.55 -12.25
C MET A 261 -11.41 9.28 -11.92
N THR A 262 -11.48 10.37 -11.15
CA THR A 262 -10.29 11.08 -10.67
C THR A 262 -9.49 10.22 -9.71
N GLY A 263 -10.15 9.41 -8.87
CA GLY A 263 -9.48 8.45 -8.00
C GLY A 263 -8.70 7.39 -8.77
N LEU A 264 -9.32 6.78 -9.78
CA LEU A 264 -8.62 5.82 -10.64
C LEU A 264 -7.46 6.44 -11.42
N ALA A 265 -7.65 7.65 -11.97
CA ALA A 265 -6.59 8.36 -12.68
C ALA A 265 -5.41 8.68 -11.75
N LEU A 266 -5.68 9.23 -10.57
CA LEU A 266 -4.66 9.52 -9.56
C LEU A 266 -3.91 8.25 -9.13
N LEU A 267 -4.64 7.15 -8.86
CA LEU A 267 -4.02 5.85 -8.57
C LEU A 267 -3.12 5.36 -9.71
N THR A 268 -3.47 5.65 -10.96
CA THR A 268 -2.67 5.25 -12.14
C THR A 268 -1.33 5.98 -12.19
N PHE A 269 -1.32 7.28 -11.91
CA PHE A 269 -0.07 8.05 -11.79
C PHE A 269 0.77 7.58 -10.59
N LEU A 270 0.15 7.47 -9.41
CA LEU A 270 0.82 7.06 -8.18
C LEU A 270 1.41 5.65 -8.26
N ALA A 271 0.71 4.72 -8.91
CA ALA A 271 1.18 3.36 -9.10
C ALA A 271 2.41 3.27 -10.01
N HIS A 272 2.52 4.15 -11.01
CA HIS A 272 3.72 4.31 -11.84
C HIS A 272 4.91 4.90 -11.06
N GLY A 273 4.64 5.60 -9.95
CA GLY A 273 5.64 6.30 -9.15
C GLY A 273 5.57 7.82 -9.28
N GLU A 274 4.58 8.34 -9.99
CA GLU A 274 4.47 9.78 -10.23
C GLU A 274 3.89 10.52 -9.02
N THR A 275 4.54 11.62 -8.63
CA THR A 275 4.13 12.49 -7.53
C THR A 275 4.02 13.94 -8.00
N THR A 276 3.65 14.87 -7.13
CA THR A 276 3.60 16.31 -7.44
C THR A 276 4.95 16.88 -7.89
N SER A 277 6.06 16.21 -7.56
CA SER A 277 7.42 16.61 -7.93
C SER A 277 7.92 16.00 -9.24
N SER A 278 7.13 15.13 -9.87
CA SER A 278 7.53 14.46 -11.10
C SER A 278 7.49 15.39 -12.31
N GLU A 279 8.44 15.23 -13.23
CA GLU A 279 8.31 15.70 -14.60
C GLU A 279 8.06 14.49 -15.52
N PRO A 280 7.08 14.53 -16.44
CA PRO A 280 6.24 15.67 -16.81
C PRO A 280 4.84 15.68 -16.15
N TYR A 281 4.60 14.85 -15.13
CA TYR A 281 3.25 14.57 -14.61
C TYR A 281 2.89 15.31 -13.31
N GLY A 282 3.81 16.04 -12.69
CA GLY A 282 3.64 16.61 -11.35
C GLY A 282 2.44 17.54 -11.23
N GLN A 283 2.26 18.45 -12.19
CA GLN A 283 1.10 19.34 -12.22
C GLN A 283 -0.22 18.58 -12.38
N THR A 284 -0.23 17.50 -13.16
CA THR A 284 -1.43 16.66 -13.35
C THR A 284 -1.81 15.98 -12.04
N VAL A 285 -0.83 15.42 -11.32
CA VAL A 285 -1.01 14.79 -10.00
C VAL A 285 -1.46 15.83 -8.98
N GLU A 286 -0.84 17.00 -8.94
CA GLU A 286 -1.19 18.08 -8.02
C GLU A 286 -2.65 18.53 -8.21
N LYS A 287 -3.07 18.78 -9.46
CA LYS A 287 -4.45 19.18 -9.77
C LYS A 287 -5.46 18.10 -9.36
N ALA A 288 -5.13 16.83 -9.59
CA ALA A 288 -5.98 15.71 -9.18
C ALA A 288 -6.15 15.65 -7.65
N ILE A 289 -5.05 15.84 -6.90
CA ILE A 289 -5.07 15.91 -5.44
C ILE A 289 -5.91 17.11 -4.96
N ARG A 290 -5.70 18.29 -5.53
CA ARG A 290 -6.48 19.51 -5.20
C ARG A 290 -7.97 19.29 -5.46
N PHE A 291 -8.34 18.67 -6.59
CA PHE A 291 -9.72 18.31 -6.88
C PHE A 291 -10.30 17.42 -5.77
N MET A 292 -9.60 16.34 -5.40
CA MET A 292 -10.08 15.43 -4.37
C MET A 292 -10.31 16.16 -3.04
N VAL A 293 -9.34 16.96 -2.59
CA VAL A 293 -9.48 17.75 -1.36
C VAL A 293 -10.71 18.68 -1.44
N SER A 294 -10.90 19.37 -2.56
CA SER A 294 -12.03 20.28 -2.74
C SER A 294 -13.40 19.59 -2.84
N GLN A 295 -13.41 18.31 -3.23
CA GLN A 295 -14.62 17.53 -3.46
C GLN A 295 -15.14 16.86 -2.16
N GLN A 296 -14.31 16.75 -1.13
CA GLN A 296 -14.71 16.14 0.15
C GLN A 296 -15.62 17.09 0.94
N ASP A 297 -16.81 16.60 1.35
CA ASP A 297 -17.69 17.33 2.25
C ASP A 297 -17.16 17.34 3.70
N GLU A 298 -17.76 18.14 4.57
CA GLU A 298 -17.34 18.25 5.99
C GLU A 298 -17.34 16.90 6.73
N GLY A 299 -18.25 16.00 6.32
CA GLY A 299 -18.42 14.65 6.84
C GLY A 299 -17.47 13.62 6.24
N GLY A 300 -16.55 14.02 5.37
CA GLY A 300 -15.55 13.13 4.76
C GLY A 300 -16.02 12.43 3.48
N ARG A 301 -17.24 12.67 3.00
CA ARG A 301 -17.79 12.01 1.81
C ARG A 301 -17.38 12.76 0.54
N TYR A 302 -17.08 12.01 -0.52
CA TYR A 302 -16.78 12.58 -1.84
C TYR A 302 -18.02 12.68 -2.74
N CYS A 303 -19.07 11.92 -2.40
CA CYS A 303 -20.32 11.85 -3.13
C CYS A 303 -21.42 11.33 -2.21
N THR A 304 -22.67 11.43 -2.65
CA THR A 304 -23.79 10.71 -2.03
C THR A 304 -23.49 9.22 -2.05
N ILE A 305 -23.56 8.56 -0.90
CA ILE A 305 -23.34 7.12 -0.78
C ILE A 305 -24.62 6.40 -1.21
N ASN A 306 -24.82 6.27 -2.53
CA ASN A 306 -25.87 5.48 -3.17
C ASN A 306 -25.26 4.33 -4.00
N GLN A 307 -26.05 3.69 -4.87
CA GLN A 307 -25.51 3.07 -6.09
C GLN A 307 -25.44 4.11 -7.20
N PRO A 308 -24.26 4.46 -7.73
CA PRO A 308 -22.93 3.82 -7.60
C PRO A 308 -21.98 4.44 -6.54
N GLY A 309 -22.44 5.41 -5.75
CA GLY A 309 -21.62 6.19 -4.81
C GLY A 309 -20.79 5.40 -3.79
N SER A 310 -21.22 4.21 -3.35
CA SER A 310 -20.43 3.36 -2.44
C SER A 310 -19.08 2.94 -3.04
N TYR A 311 -19.04 2.71 -4.36
CA TYR A 311 -17.81 2.45 -5.10
C TYR A 311 -16.98 3.71 -5.24
N ALA A 312 -17.61 4.79 -5.71
CA ALA A 312 -16.94 6.05 -5.99
C ALA A 312 -16.22 6.62 -4.77
N HIS A 313 -16.87 6.60 -3.62
CA HIS A 313 -16.29 7.07 -2.38
C HIS A 313 -15.06 6.24 -1.96
N ALA A 314 -15.14 4.92 -2.02
CA ALA A 314 -14.01 4.06 -1.64
C ALA A 314 -12.83 4.17 -2.60
N ILE A 315 -13.08 4.32 -3.90
CA ILE A 315 -12.03 4.58 -4.90
C ILE A 315 -11.33 5.91 -4.62
N ALA A 316 -12.08 6.97 -4.29
CA ALA A 316 -11.50 8.26 -3.94
C ALA A 316 -10.71 8.22 -2.61
N ALA A 317 -11.26 7.56 -1.59
CA ALA A 317 -10.56 7.34 -0.31
C ALA A 317 -9.25 6.55 -0.50
N TYR A 318 -9.27 5.52 -1.36
CA TYR A 318 -8.07 4.76 -1.74
C TYR A 318 -7.02 5.67 -2.39
N ALA A 319 -7.42 6.48 -3.38
CA ALA A 319 -6.52 7.39 -4.08
C ALA A 319 -5.85 8.41 -3.13
N VAL A 320 -6.62 9.03 -2.24
CA VAL A 320 -6.07 9.98 -1.27
C VAL A 320 -5.18 9.31 -0.23
N SER A 321 -5.51 8.06 0.16
CA SER A 321 -4.66 7.27 1.06
C SER A 321 -3.29 6.97 0.42
N GLU A 322 -3.27 6.56 -0.86
CA GLU A 322 -2.00 6.37 -1.58
C GLU A 322 -1.26 7.70 -1.80
N ALA A 323 -1.98 8.78 -2.13
CA ALA A 323 -1.38 10.09 -2.32
C ALA A 323 -0.67 10.57 -1.05
N TYR A 324 -1.31 10.48 0.12
CA TYR A 324 -0.67 10.80 1.40
C TYR A 324 0.50 9.87 1.69
N GLY A 325 0.34 8.56 1.48
CA GLY A 325 1.41 7.57 1.69
C GLY A 325 2.68 7.86 0.89
N MET A 326 2.53 8.31 -0.36
CA MET A 326 3.67 8.61 -1.25
C MET A 326 4.25 10.01 -1.09
N THR A 327 3.41 11.02 -0.88
CA THR A 327 3.84 12.43 -0.88
C THR A 327 4.14 12.97 0.51
N ARG A 328 3.53 12.38 1.55
CA ARG A 328 3.58 12.86 2.94
C ARG A 328 3.15 14.32 3.13
N ILE A 329 2.39 14.89 2.19
CA ILE A 329 1.80 16.23 2.32
C ILE A 329 0.92 16.25 3.59
N PRO A 330 1.27 17.04 4.63
CA PRO A 330 0.61 16.97 5.94
C PRO A 330 -0.90 17.24 5.88
N SER A 331 -1.32 18.15 5.00
CA SER A 331 -2.73 18.51 4.81
C SER A 331 -3.60 17.37 4.26
N LEU A 332 -3.00 16.32 3.67
CA LEU A 332 -3.75 15.14 3.20
C LEU A 332 -4.09 14.15 4.29
N LYS A 333 -3.38 14.12 5.43
CA LYS A 333 -3.65 13.15 6.51
C LYS A 333 -5.09 13.30 7.04
N PRO A 334 -5.57 14.50 7.42
CA PRO A 334 -6.95 14.66 7.88
C PRO A 334 -8.00 14.32 6.81
N VAL A 335 -7.72 14.65 5.54
CA VAL A 335 -8.62 14.36 4.40
C VAL A 335 -8.75 12.83 4.20
N MET A 336 -7.62 12.12 4.23
CA MET A 336 -7.56 10.66 4.22
C MET A 336 -8.39 10.09 5.37
N GLU A 337 -8.08 10.46 6.61
CA GLU A 337 -8.70 9.87 7.81
C GLU A 337 -10.21 10.13 7.87
N LYS A 338 -10.68 11.32 7.45
CA LYS A 338 -12.12 11.59 7.33
C LYS A 338 -12.82 10.68 6.32
N SER A 339 -12.21 10.48 5.14
CA SER A 339 -12.80 9.58 4.12
C SER A 339 -12.82 8.13 4.59
N ILE A 340 -11.79 7.70 5.33
CA ILE A 340 -11.73 6.36 5.89
C ILE A 340 -12.77 6.17 7.00
N GLN A 341 -13.04 7.21 7.80
CA GLN A 341 -14.07 7.14 8.82
C GLN A 341 -15.46 6.85 8.23
N VAL A 342 -15.78 7.43 7.07
CA VAL A 342 -17.05 7.14 6.37
C VAL A 342 -17.14 5.66 5.97
N ILE A 343 -16.04 5.04 5.53
CA ILE A 343 -15.99 3.61 5.21
C ILE A 343 -16.19 2.75 6.46
N LEU A 344 -15.53 3.12 7.57
CA LEU A 344 -15.64 2.43 8.86
C LEU A 344 -17.07 2.50 9.41
N ASP A 345 -17.66 3.69 9.41
CA ASP A 345 -19.05 3.91 9.83
C ASP A 345 -20.03 3.18 8.91
N GLY A 346 -19.63 2.97 7.65
CA GLY A 346 -20.34 2.18 6.64
C GLY A 346 -20.29 0.67 6.83
N GLN A 347 -19.34 0.14 7.62
CA GLN A 347 -19.18 -1.30 7.83
C GLN A 347 -20.30 -1.88 8.70
N GLN A 348 -20.83 -3.04 8.31
CA GLN A 348 -21.86 -3.74 9.07
C GLN A 348 -21.24 -4.53 10.23
N SER A 349 -22.05 -4.94 11.21
CA SER A 349 -21.58 -5.73 12.35
C SER A 349 -20.91 -7.05 11.94
N GLY A 350 -21.38 -7.65 10.83
CA GLY A 350 -20.78 -8.85 10.24
C GLY A 350 -19.42 -8.64 9.56
N GLY A 351 -19.04 -7.39 9.28
CA GLY A 351 -17.78 -7.02 8.63
C GLY A 351 -17.89 -6.64 7.15
N GLY A 352 -18.99 -7.00 6.48
CA GLY A 352 -19.26 -6.62 5.10
C GLY A 352 -19.85 -5.21 4.95
N TRP A 353 -20.04 -4.81 3.70
CA TRP A 353 -20.74 -3.58 3.31
C TRP A 353 -21.89 -3.92 2.37
N ASP A 354 -22.93 -3.10 2.42
CA ASP A 354 -24.03 -3.11 1.45
C ASP A 354 -23.99 -1.81 0.64
N TYR A 355 -24.81 -1.79 -0.40
CA TYR A 355 -25.16 -0.59 -1.12
C TYR A 355 -25.72 0.48 -0.18
N ASP A 356 -25.38 1.73 -0.47
CA ASP A 356 -25.74 2.91 0.31
C ASP A 356 -25.28 2.84 1.78
N TYR A 357 -24.36 1.92 2.10
CA TYR A 357 -23.95 1.57 3.47
C TYR A 357 -25.13 1.22 4.39
N LYS A 358 -26.20 0.65 3.81
CA LYS A 358 -27.34 0.14 4.57
C LYS A 358 -26.87 -0.94 5.54
N LYS A 359 -27.46 -0.93 6.74
CA LYS A 359 -27.23 -1.93 7.79
C LYS A 359 -28.30 -3.01 7.69
N THR A 360 -28.11 -3.98 6.80
CA THR A 360 -29.03 -5.08 6.55
C THR A 360 -28.35 -6.44 6.70
N ALA A 361 -29.05 -7.53 6.38
CA ALA A 361 -28.42 -8.84 6.28
C ALA A 361 -27.69 -9.03 4.93
N ARG A 362 -27.99 -8.21 3.91
CA ARG A 362 -27.31 -8.25 2.62
C ARG A 362 -25.91 -7.66 2.81
N ARG A 363 -24.93 -8.33 2.22
CA ARG A 363 -23.57 -7.83 2.01
C ARG A 363 -23.25 -7.88 0.52
N ASP A 364 -22.19 -7.20 0.12
CA ASP A 364 -21.79 -7.08 -1.27
C ASP A 364 -20.26 -7.23 -1.40
N THR A 365 -19.83 -8.35 -1.95
CA THR A 365 -18.41 -8.70 -2.07
C THR A 365 -17.65 -7.76 -3.01
N SER A 366 -18.28 -7.23 -4.07
CA SER A 366 -17.59 -6.33 -5.00
C SER A 366 -17.43 -4.93 -4.45
N VAL A 367 -18.40 -4.45 -3.66
CA VAL A 367 -18.25 -3.24 -2.84
C VAL A 367 -17.07 -3.46 -1.89
N ALA A 368 -17.15 -4.49 -1.03
CA ALA A 368 -16.16 -4.79 -0.01
C ALA A 368 -14.71 -4.78 -0.53
N GLY A 369 -14.46 -5.25 -1.75
CA GLY A 369 -13.14 -5.20 -2.39
C GLY A 369 -12.51 -3.80 -2.48
N TRP A 370 -13.31 -2.78 -2.78
CA TRP A 370 -12.82 -1.39 -2.81
C TRP A 370 -12.64 -0.80 -1.41
N GLN A 371 -13.55 -1.11 -0.47
CA GLN A 371 -13.35 -0.65 0.92
C GLN A 371 -12.11 -1.29 1.54
N VAL A 372 -11.89 -2.59 1.35
CA VAL A 372 -10.69 -3.29 1.87
C VAL A 372 -9.41 -2.69 1.29
N GLN A 373 -9.37 -2.39 -0.01
CA GLN A 373 -8.22 -1.69 -0.61
C GLN A 373 -7.99 -0.30 0.01
N ALA A 374 -9.05 0.49 0.18
CA ALA A 374 -8.95 1.82 0.79
C ALA A 374 -8.47 1.74 2.24
N LEU A 375 -9.07 0.87 3.06
CA LEU A 375 -8.68 0.64 4.46
C LEU A 375 -7.23 0.17 4.56
N LYS A 376 -6.81 -0.75 3.68
CA LYS A 376 -5.42 -1.24 3.65
C LYS A 376 -4.44 -0.15 3.25
N ALA A 377 -4.76 0.65 2.25
CA ALA A 377 -3.92 1.76 1.82
C ALA A 377 -3.76 2.80 2.93
N ALA A 378 -4.85 3.14 3.62
CA ALA A 378 -4.82 4.05 4.76
C ALA A 378 -3.97 3.50 5.92
N TRP A 379 -4.12 2.21 6.22
CA TRP A 379 -3.30 1.54 7.23
C TRP A 379 -1.81 1.63 6.90
N ILE A 380 -1.43 1.31 5.66
CA ILE A 380 -0.03 1.41 5.19
C ILE A 380 0.46 2.87 5.23
N ALA A 381 -0.39 3.83 4.90
CA ALA A 381 -0.05 5.25 4.93
C ALA A 381 0.11 5.80 6.37
N GLY A 382 -0.33 5.06 7.39
CA GLY A 382 -0.24 5.46 8.80
C GLY A 382 -1.44 6.24 9.30
N ALA A 383 -2.65 5.91 8.82
CA ALA A 383 -3.89 6.44 9.36
C ALA A 383 -4.11 5.99 10.82
N GLU A 384 -4.61 6.89 11.65
CA GLU A 384 -4.83 6.66 13.09
C GLU A 384 -6.32 6.48 13.45
N ASN A 385 -7.18 6.24 12.45
CA ASN A 385 -8.60 5.97 12.66
C ASN A 385 -8.82 4.81 13.65
N LYS A 386 -9.60 5.08 14.71
CA LYS A 386 -9.95 4.07 15.71
C LYS A 386 -10.72 2.92 15.06
N GLY A 387 -10.26 1.70 15.32
CA GLY A 387 -10.92 0.48 14.82
C GLY A 387 -10.58 0.13 13.37
N LEU A 388 -9.64 0.83 12.72
CA LEU A 388 -9.21 0.54 11.34
C LEU A 388 -8.73 -0.90 11.17
N HIS A 389 -7.84 -1.37 12.04
CA HIS A 389 -7.34 -2.74 12.00
C HIS A 389 -8.47 -3.77 12.23
N ASP A 390 -9.31 -3.54 13.24
CA ASP A 390 -10.45 -4.40 13.55
C ASP A 390 -11.43 -4.49 12.39
N ALA A 391 -11.63 -3.39 11.65
CA ALA A 391 -12.48 -3.36 10.47
C ALA A 391 -11.91 -4.23 9.34
N ILE A 392 -10.58 -4.21 9.11
CA ILE A 392 -9.92 -5.08 8.13
C ILE A 392 -10.09 -6.56 8.51
N GLU A 393 -9.91 -6.91 9.79
CA GLU A 393 -10.09 -8.29 10.26
C GLU A 393 -11.55 -8.75 10.18
N LYS A 394 -12.52 -7.89 10.52
CA LYS A 394 -13.94 -8.19 10.34
C LYS A 394 -14.31 -8.38 8.87
N ALA A 395 -13.77 -7.55 7.97
CA ALA A 395 -13.97 -7.72 6.55
C ALA A 395 -13.43 -9.07 6.06
N ALA A 396 -12.25 -9.49 6.55
CA ALA A 396 -11.70 -10.80 6.21
C ALA A 396 -12.59 -11.95 6.72
N ALA A 397 -13.15 -11.84 7.93
CA ALA A 397 -14.09 -12.83 8.45
C ALA A 397 -15.39 -12.91 7.63
N ASP A 398 -15.97 -11.76 7.27
CA ASP A 398 -17.16 -11.67 6.41
C ASP A 398 -16.91 -12.32 5.04
N ILE A 399 -15.79 -11.99 4.40
CA ILE A 399 -15.43 -12.53 3.08
C ILE A 399 -15.20 -14.04 3.16
N LYS A 400 -14.56 -14.57 4.21
CA LYS A 400 -14.43 -16.02 4.40
C LYS A 400 -15.81 -16.69 4.54
N SER A 401 -16.75 -16.06 5.24
CA SER A 401 -18.13 -16.56 5.35
C SER A 401 -18.88 -16.59 4.02
N ALA A 402 -18.39 -15.83 3.02
CA ALA A 402 -18.93 -15.79 1.68
C ALA A 402 -18.50 -16.94 0.78
N GLN A 403 -17.55 -17.78 1.22
CA GLN A 403 -17.09 -18.89 0.41
C GLN A 403 -18.16 -19.98 0.31
N ASP A 404 -18.39 -20.43 -0.91
CA ASP A 404 -19.04 -21.69 -1.19
C ASP A 404 -18.05 -22.84 -1.01
N ALA A 405 -18.30 -23.68 0.00
CA ALA A 405 -17.44 -24.82 0.32
C ALA A 405 -17.40 -25.89 -0.80
N GLU A 406 -18.42 -25.97 -1.66
CA GLU A 406 -18.48 -26.96 -2.73
C GLU A 406 -17.60 -26.57 -3.92
N SER A 407 -17.74 -25.34 -4.42
CA SER A 407 -16.98 -24.88 -5.60
C SER A 407 -15.67 -24.16 -5.27
N GLY A 408 -15.43 -23.79 -4.00
CA GLY A 408 -14.32 -22.94 -3.59
C GLY A 408 -14.47 -21.46 -3.97
N ARG A 409 -15.52 -21.11 -4.73
CA ARG A 409 -15.82 -19.73 -5.19
C ARG A 409 -16.49 -18.92 -4.10
N PHE A 410 -16.57 -17.61 -4.29
CA PHE A 410 -17.22 -16.71 -3.34
C PHE A 410 -18.53 -16.15 -3.89
N PHE A 411 -19.53 -16.11 -3.01
CA PHE A 411 -20.83 -15.52 -3.28
C PHE A 411 -20.75 -14.01 -3.33
N TYR A 412 -21.46 -13.43 -4.31
CA TYR A 412 -21.60 -11.99 -4.45
C TYR A 412 -22.30 -11.33 -3.26
N THR A 413 -23.40 -11.90 -2.77
CA THR A 413 -24.16 -11.39 -1.61
C THR A 413 -24.40 -12.44 -0.54
N ASP A 414 -25.23 -13.44 -0.84
CA ASP A 414 -25.62 -14.51 0.07
C ASP A 414 -25.44 -15.87 -0.61
N GLY A 415 -25.70 -16.96 0.12
CA GLY A 415 -25.52 -18.33 -0.35
C GLY A 415 -26.37 -18.75 -1.56
N LYS A 416 -27.24 -17.87 -2.08
CA LYS A 416 -28.03 -18.10 -3.30
C LYS A 416 -27.60 -17.20 -4.47
N SER A 417 -26.70 -16.25 -4.22
CA SER A 417 -26.22 -15.31 -5.24
C SER A 417 -25.25 -15.96 -6.24
N HIS A 418 -24.94 -15.24 -7.31
CA HIS A 418 -23.98 -15.71 -8.31
C HIS A 418 -22.53 -15.71 -7.77
N LYS A 419 -21.67 -16.50 -8.41
CA LYS A 419 -20.26 -16.75 -8.03
C LYS A 419 -19.32 -16.68 -9.25
N THR A 420 -19.11 -15.49 -9.80
CA THR A 420 -18.25 -15.31 -10.98
C THR A 420 -16.76 -15.38 -10.62
N ASP A 421 -15.91 -15.49 -11.65
CA ASP A 421 -14.46 -15.43 -11.48
C ASP A 421 -14.00 -14.09 -10.91
N GLY A 422 -14.62 -12.99 -11.36
CA GLY A 422 -14.36 -11.65 -10.86
C GLY A 422 -14.66 -11.53 -9.36
N ILE A 423 -15.85 -11.96 -8.91
CA ILE A 423 -16.21 -11.93 -7.48
C ILE A 423 -15.28 -12.80 -6.64
N THR A 424 -14.92 -13.98 -7.14
CA THR A 424 -13.97 -14.88 -6.47
C THR A 424 -12.59 -14.22 -6.34
N ALA A 425 -12.10 -13.55 -7.40
CA ALA A 425 -10.83 -12.84 -7.37
C ALA A 425 -10.84 -11.62 -6.43
N VAL A 426 -11.95 -10.87 -6.36
CA VAL A 426 -12.13 -9.77 -5.40
C VAL A 426 -12.02 -10.26 -3.96
N ALA A 427 -12.72 -11.35 -3.64
CA ALA A 427 -12.68 -11.96 -2.31
C ALA A 427 -11.26 -12.44 -1.96
N VAL A 428 -10.62 -13.17 -2.89
CA VAL A 428 -9.25 -13.66 -2.73
C VAL A 428 -8.26 -12.52 -2.50
N LEU A 429 -8.29 -11.48 -3.33
CA LEU A 429 -7.40 -10.34 -3.19
C LEU A 429 -7.63 -9.61 -1.87
N SER A 430 -8.88 -9.40 -1.48
CA SER A 430 -9.22 -8.77 -0.20
C SER A 430 -8.62 -9.54 0.98
N LEU A 431 -8.71 -10.88 0.97
CA LEU A 431 -8.10 -11.72 1.99
C LEU A 431 -6.56 -11.66 1.95
N GLN A 432 -5.94 -11.64 0.77
CA GLN A 432 -4.49 -11.47 0.62
C GLN A 432 -4.03 -10.13 1.21
N LEU A 433 -4.71 -9.02 0.91
CA LEU A 433 -4.40 -7.69 1.41
C LEU A 433 -4.61 -7.56 2.93
N ALA A 434 -5.61 -8.26 3.46
CA ALA A 434 -5.87 -8.36 4.89
C ALA A 434 -4.89 -9.29 5.64
N GLY A 435 -3.91 -9.91 4.97
CA GLY A 435 -2.94 -10.79 5.62
C GLY A 435 -3.38 -12.25 5.77
N HIS A 436 -4.51 -12.62 5.16
CA HIS A 436 -5.09 -13.97 5.18
C HIS A 436 -4.80 -14.76 3.90
N GLY A 437 -3.72 -14.44 3.17
CA GLY A 437 -3.40 -15.00 1.86
C GLY A 437 -3.10 -16.51 1.83
N THR A 438 -2.85 -17.14 2.98
CA THR A 438 -2.50 -18.56 3.10
C THR A 438 -3.64 -19.44 3.61
N THR A 439 -4.83 -18.87 3.86
CA THR A 439 -5.95 -19.63 4.40
C THR A 439 -6.53 -20.61 3.37
N ARG A 440 -7.29 -21.61 3.85
CA ARG A 440 -7.95 -22.59 2.97
C ARG A 440 -8.89 -21.91 1.97
N GLU A 441 -9.55 -20.83 2.38
CA GLU A 441 -10.51 -20.11 1.55
C GLU A 441 -9.81 -19.47 0.35
N VAL A 442 -8.65 -18.83 0.58
CA VAL A 442 -7.83 -18.25 -0.50
C VAL A 442 -7.31 -19.32 -1.45
N ARG A 443 -6.80 -20.45 -0.93
CA ARG A 443 -6.33 -21.56 -1.77
C ARG A 443 -7.43 -22.11 -2.66
N ALA A 444 -8.60 -22.41 -2.08
CA ALA A 444 -9.75 -22.90 -2.83
C ALA A 444 -10.26 -21.89 -3.87
N GLY A 445 -10.26 -20.59 -3.54
CA GLY A 445 -10.62 -19.54 -4.48
C GLY A 445 -9.65 -19.43 -5.65
N LEU A 446 -8.34 -19.47 -5.38
CA LEU A 446 -7.28 -19.45 -6.41
C LEU A 446 -7.37 -20.67 -7.33
N ASP A 447 -7.65 -21.85 -6.78
CA ASP A 447 -7.87 -23.07 -7.54
C ASP A 447 -9.12 -22.95 -8.43
N ALA A 448 -10.21 -22.40 -7.90
CA ALA A 448 -11.45 -22.19 -8.63
C ALA A 448 -11.34 -21.20 -9.81
N ILE A 449 -10.39 -20.27 -9.76
CA ILE A 449 -10.07 -19.34 -10.86
C ILE A 449 -8.77 -19.71 -11.61
N SER A 450 -8.23 -20.91 -11.40
CA SER A 450 -6.94 -21.32 -11.99
C SER A 450 -6.97 -21.39 -13.53
N SER A 451 -8.15 -21.68 -14.10
CA SER A 451 -8.38 -21.86 -15.54
C SER A 451 -8.90 -20.61 -16.26
N THR A 452 -9.03 -19.47 -15.56
CA THR A 452 -9.50 -18.22 -16.16
C THR A 452 -8.58 -17.75 -17.29
N ARG A 453 -9.20 -17.13 -18.30
CA ARG A 453 -8.52 -16.60 -19.50
C ARG A 453 -8.79 -15.11 -19.65
N CYS A 454 -7.82 -14.41 -20.22
CA CYS A 454 -8.00 -13.05 -20.70
C CYS A 454 -8.29 -13.13 -22.21
N ASP A 455 -9.58 -13.27 -22.53
CA ASP A 455 -10.07 -13.33 -23.91
C ASP A 455 -10.82 -12.04 -24.22
N TRP A 456 -10.24 -11.19 -25.07
CA TRP A 456 -10.79 -9.88 -25.41
C TRP A 456 -12.03 -9.98 -26.32
N ASP A 457 -12.12 -11.06 -27.11
CA ASP A 457 -13.21 -11.31 -28.04
C ASP A 457 -14.40 -12.00 -27.35
N LYS A 458 -14.13 -12.74 -26.27
CA LYS A 458 -15.15 -13.38 -25.41
C LYS A 458 -14.98 -12.97 -23.94
N PRO A 459 -15.17 -11.68 -23.63
CA PRO A 459 -15.01 -11.18 -22.28
C PRO A 459 -16.11 -11.69 -21.34
N PRO A 460 -15.89 -11.73 -20.01
CA PRO A 460 -17.00 -11.83 -19.05
C PRO A 460 -17.85 -10.54 -19.04
N ASP A 461 -18.92 -10.52 -18.25
CA ASP A 461 -19.83 -9.36 -18.15
C ASP A 461 -19.15 -8.06 -17.69
N TRP A 462 -18.15 -8.15 -16.81
CA TRP A 462 -17.43 -7.01 -16.24
C TRP A 462 -15.92 -7.23 -16.43
N PRO A 463 -15.41 -7.14 -17.67
CA PRO A 463 -14.10 -7.67 -18.03
C PRO A 463 -12.92 -6.95 -17.42
N LEU A 464 -12.86 -5.63 -17.51
CA LEU A 464 -11.74 -4.87 -16.97
C LEU A 464 -11.73 -4.94 -15.44
N TYR A 465 -12.90 -4.85 -14.81
CA TYR A 465 -13.03 -5.09 -13.37
C TYR A 465 -12.54 -6.49 -12.99
N ALA A 466 -13.06 -7.54 -13.63
CA ALA A 466 -12.70 -8.92 -13.30
C ALA A 466 -11.20 -9.17 -13.53
N TRP A 467 -10.65 -8.74 -14.66
CA TRP A 467 -9.23 -8.94 -14.98
C TRP A 467 -8.29 -8.15 -14.08
N TYR A 468 -8.68 -6.94 -13.62
CA TYR A 468 -7.92 -6.19 -12.62
C TYR A 468 -7.72 -7.00 -11.32
N TYR A 469 -8.79 -7.58 -10.77
CA TYR A 469 -8.71 -8.38 -9.55
C TYR A 469 -8.06 -9.76 -9.78
N ILE A 470 -8.39 -10.45 -10.88
CA ILE A 470 -7.80 -11.75 -11.22
C ILE A 470 -6.27 -11.61 -11.37
N THR A 471 -5.81 -10.55 -12.03
CA THR A 471 -4.39 -10.31 -12.26
C THR A 471 -3.65 -10.12 -10.95
N GLN A 472 -4.16 -9.28 -10.05
CA GLN A 472 -3.53 -9.08 -8.73
C GLN A 472 -3.56 -10.35 -7.88
N ALA A 473 -4.68 -11.06 -7.82
CA ALA A 473 -4.80 -12.29 -7.03
C ALA A 473 -3.80 -13.36 -7.49
N LYS A 474 -3.67 -13.54 -8.81
CA LYS A 474 -2.70 -14.48 -9.41
C LYS A 474 -1.26 -14.00 -9.29
N PHE A 475 -1.01 -12.70 -9.35
CA PHE A 475 0.32 -12.13 -9.10
C PHE A 475 0.80 -12.44 -7.69
N HIS A 476 -0.06 -12.23 -6.68
CA HIS A 476 0.23 -12.59 -5.29
C HIS A 476 0.39 -14.10 -5.07
N GLN A 477 -0.31 -14.94 -5.86
CA GLN A 477 -0.10 -16.39 -5.84
C GLN A 477 1.27 -16.79 -6.43
N GLY A 478 1.71 -16.10 -7.49
CA GLY A 478 2.97 -16.38 -8.17
C GLY A 478 2.99 -17.73 -8.91
N GLY A 479 4.21 -18.24 -9.14
CA GLY A 479 4.46 -19.56 -9.72
C GLY A 479 3.85 -19.77 -11.12
N HIS A 480 3.45 -21.01 -11.40
CA HIS A 480 2.88 -21.39 -12.70
C HIS A 480 1.53 -20.74 -13.00
N SER A 481 0.72 -20.45 -11.96
CA SER A 481 -0.56 -19.74 -12.12
C SER A 481 -0.33 -18.34 -12.68
N TRP A 482 0.60 -17.60 -12.08
CA TRP A 482 1.03 -16.29 -12.58
C TRP A 482 1.61 -16.39 -13.99
N THR A 483 2.57 -17.29 -14.21
CA THR A 483 3.25 -17.42 -15.51
C THR A 483 2.25 -17.66 -16.66
N ARG A 484 1.26 -18.54 -16.45
CA ARG A 484 0.21 -18.84 -17.43
C ARG A 484 -0.69 -17.64 -17.70
N TRP A 485 -1.08 -16.92 -16.65
CA TRP A 485 -1.93 -15.74 -16.77
C TRP A 485 -1.19 -14.58 -17.46
N ASN A 486 0.03 -14.30 -17.02
CA ASN A 486 0.89 -13.24 -17.53
C ASN A 486 1.17 -13.35 -19.04
N ASN A 487 1.38 -14.58 -19.52
CA ASN A 487 1.57 -14.85 -20.95
C ASN A 487 0.32 -14.58 -21.81
N GLN A 488 -0.86 -14.37 -21.20
CA GLN A 488 -2.10 -14.04 -21.88
C GLN A 488 -2.47 -12.57 -21.70
N PHE A 489 -2.66 -12.11 -20.46
CA PHE A 489 -3.26 -10.79 -20.21
C PHE A 489 -2.35 -9.66 -20.73
N ALA A 490 -1.03 -9.70 -20.47
CA ALA A 490 -0.13 -8.64 -20.88
C ALA A 490 -0.20 -8.38 -22.40
N ARG A 491 -0.24 -9.45 -23.19
CA ARG A 491 -0.39 -9.37 -24.66
C ARG A 491 -1.76 -8.87 -25.07
N ALA A 492 -2.82 -9.34 -24.43
CA ALA A 492 -4.19 -8.93 -24.73
C ALA A 492 -4.38 -7.42 -24.50
N PHE A 493 -3.90 -6.89 -23.37
CA PHE A 493 -4.00 -5.46 -23.06
C PHE A 493 -3.16 -4.60 -24.00
N VAL A 494 -1.90 -4.97 -24.25
CA VAL A 494 -1.03 -4.22 -25.19
C VAL A 494 -1.63 -4.21 -26.61
N ARG A 495 -2.13 -5.35 -27.10
CA ARG A 495 -2.71 -5.47 -28.45
C ARG A 495 -3.99 -4.65 -28.63
N ASN A 496 -4.77 -4.43 -27.57
CA ASN A 496 -6.05 -3.74 -27.63
C ASN A 496 -5.99 -2.29 -27.14
N GLN A 497 -4.80 -1.72 -26.95
CA GLN A 497 -4.64 -0.29 -26.72
C GLN A 497 -4.95 0.49 -28.01
N ASN A 498 -5.73 1.55 -27.90
CA ASN A 498 -6.01 2.47 -29.01
C ASN A 498 -4.74 3.25 -29.40
N GLU A 499 -4.71 3.84 -30.60
CA GLU A 499 -3.56 4.61 -31.11
C GLU A 499 -3.26 5.87 -30.30
N ASP A 500 -4.27 6.47 -29.66
CA ASP A 500 -4.11 7.63 -28.78
C ASP A 500 -3.59 7.28 -27.38
N GLY A 501 -3.42 5.99 -27.06
CA GLY A 501 -2.96 5.51 -25.76
C GLY A 501 -4.08 5.12 -24.78
N SER A 502 -5.35 5.35 -25.14
CA SER A 502 -6.49 4.93 -24.34
C SER A 502 -6.86 3.45 -24.53
N TRP A 503 -7.83 2.97 -23.73
CA TRP A 503 -8.54 1.74 -24.01
C TRP A 503 -10.04 1.99 -24.10
N THR A 504 -10.70 1.12 -24.85
CA THR A 504 -12.14 0.93 -24.80
C THR A 504 -12.42 -0.43 -24.14
N SER A 505 -13.48 -0.50 -23.34
CA SER A 505 -13.86 -1.74 -22.68
C SER A 505 -14.05 -2.89 -23.69
N PRO A 506 -13.54 -4.09 -23.37
CA PRO A 506 -13.97 -5.33 -24.03
C PRO A 506 -15.51 -5.39 -23.97
N GLY A 507 -16.13 -5.80 -25.07
CA GLY A 507 -17.58 -5.71 -25.26
C GLY A 507 -18.02 -4.61 -26.23
N ALA A 508 -17.23 -3.56 -26.44
CA ALA A 508 -17.57 -2.52 -27.44
C ALA A 508 -17.59 -3.04 -28.88
N LYS A 509 -16.90 -4.16 -29.14
CA LYS A 509 -16.90 -4.88 -30.42
C LYS A 509 -17.67 -6.21 -30.36
N SER A 510 -18.29 -6.54 -29.22
CA SER A 510 -19.08 -7.76 -29.10
C SER A 510 -20.48 -7.54 -29.67
N ASP A 511 -21.17 -8.63 -30.00
CA ASP A 511 -22.58 -8.66 -30.44
C ASP A 511 -23.58 -8.30 -29.33
N ASN A 512 -23.19 -7.44 -28.36
CA ASN A 512 -23.92 -7.09 -27.14
C ASN A 512 -24.24 -8.28 -26.21
N THR A 513 -23.62 -9.45 -26.40
CA THR A 513 -23.85 -10.60 -25.51
C THR A 513 -22.94 -10.59 -24.27
N HIS A 514 -21.84 -9.84 -24.29
CA HIS A 514 -20.85 -9.78 -23.21
C HIS A 514 -20.19 -8.39 -23.12
N GLY A 515 -19.77 -8.00 -21.92
CA GLY A 515 -19.04 -6.76 -21.66
C GLY A 515 -19.96 -5.55 -21.44
N ASN A 516 -20.34 -5.33 -20.19
CA ASN A 516 -21.28 -4.30 -19.74
C ASN A 516 -20.60 -3.01 -19.29
N GLU A 517 -19.30 -2.83 -19.55
CA GLU A 517 -18.50 -1.70 -19.03
C GLU A 517 -18.30 -0.56 -20.04
N VAL A 518 -18.77 -0.71 -21.29
CA VAL A 518 -18.58 0.30 -22.36
C VAL A 518 -19.15 1.67 -21.96
N HIS A 519 -20.29 1.68 -21.27
CA HIS A 519 -20.97 2.90 -20.83
C HIS A 519 -20.20 3.68 -19.74
N LEU A 520 -19.17 3.09 -19.12
CA LEU A 520 -18.33 3.75 -18.11
C LEU A 520 -17.28 4.68 -18.73
N GLY A 521 -17.06 4.58 -20.05
CA GLY A 521 -16.24 5.50 -20.83
C GLY A 521 -14.73 5.24 -20.78
N PRO A 522 -13.96 6.00 -21.58
CA PRO A 522 -12.54 5.72 -21.83
C PRO A 522 -11.64 5.97 -20.62
N VAL A 523 -12.00 6.88 -19.70
CA VAL A 523 -11.23 7.08 -18.46
C VAL A 523 -11.24 5.82 -17.60
N TYR A 524 -12.42 5.24 -17.39
CA TYR A 524 -12.55 3.98 -16.66
C TYR A 524 -11.74 2.87 -17.33
N SER A 525 -11.91 2.70 -18.64
CA SER A 525 -11.23 1.64 -19.37
C SER A 525 -9.71 1.78 -19.37
N THR A 526 -9.21 3.00 -19.60
CA THR A 526 -7.78 3.31 -19.66
C THR A 526 -7.12 3.14 -18.29
N THR A 527 -7.76 3.62 -17.22
CA THR A 527 -7.21 3.51 -15.86
C THR A 527 -7.17 2.06 -15.38
N LEU A 528 -8.25 1.28 -15.52
CA LEU A 528 -8.20 -0.14 -15.13
C LEU A 528 -7.22 -0.96 -15.99
N ALA A 529 -7.10 -0.66 -17.29
CA ALA A 529 -6.11 -1.30 -18.14
C ALA A 529 -4.68 -0.99 -17.69
N ALA A 530 -4.36 0.28 -17.48
CA ALA A 530 -3.05 0.71 -17.00
C ALA A 530 -2.74 0.12 -15.62
N LEU A 531 -3.66 0.22 -14.66
CA LEU A 531 -3.51 -0.35 -13.32
C LEU A 531 -3.29 -1.88 -13.34
N THR A 532 -3.92 -2.58 -14.29
CA THR A 532 -3.72 -4.03 -14.48
C THR A 532 -2.30 -4.33 -15.00
N LEU A 533 -1.79 -3.52 -15.93
CA LEU A 533 -0.41 -3.64 -16.43
C LEU A 533 0.65 -3.21 -15.40
N GLN A 534 0.31 -2.34 -14.46
CA GLN A 534 1.19 -1.86 -13.38
C GLN A 534 1.39 -2.88 -12.24
N VAL A 535 0.72 -4.03 -12.29
CA VAL A 535 0.77 -5.07 -11.23
C VAL A 535 2.18 -5.49 -10.84
N TYR A 536 3.13 -5.48 -11.79
CA TYR A 536 4.51 -5.95 -11.59
C TYR A 536 5.26 -5.17 -10.51
N TYR A 537 4.98 -3.88 -10.37
CA TYR A 537 5.72 -2.98 -9.49
C TYR A 537 4.87 -2.31 -8.43
N ARG A 538 3.55 -2.17 -8.66
CA ARG A 538 2.64 -1.54 -7.72
C ARG A 538 2.55 -2.28 -6.37
N HIS A 539 2.71 -3.61 -6.42
CA HIS A 539 2.51 -4.53 -5.30
C HIS A 539 3.78 -5.30 -4.90
N LEU A 540 4.96 -4.84 -5.33
CA LEU A 540 6.24 -5.35 -4.81
C LEU A 540 6.24 -5.26 -3.29
N PRO A 541 6.94 -6.17 -2.57
CA PRO A 541 6.70 -6.47 -1.16
C PRO A 541 6.90 -5.27 -0.21
N THR A 542 5.91 -4.39 -0.17
CA THR A 542 5.45 -3.57 0.96
C THR A 542 4.64 -4.42 1.95
N TYR A 543 4.41 -5.71 1.62
CA TYR A 543 3.58 -6.67 2.35
C TYR A 543 4.35 -7.57 3.32
N LYS A 544 5.66 -7.37 3.53
CA LYS A 544 6.30 -7.84 4.76
C LYS A 544 6.03 -6.78 5.83
N SER A 545 5.31 -7.17 6.90
CA SER A 545 5.18 -6.34 8.10
C SER A 545 6.58 -5.91 8.54
N LEU A 546 6.85 -4.61 8.46
CA LEU A 546 8.02 -4.06 9.11
C LEU A 546 7.78 -4.20 10.61
N ALA A 547 8.55 -5.06 11.26
CA ALA A 547 8.68 -5.02 12.70
C ALA A 547 9.10 -3.59 13.06
N VAL A 548 8.22 -2.86 13.73
CA VAL A 548 8.54 -1.54 14.28
C VAL A 548 9.60 -1.82 15.35
N ALA A 549 10.86 -1.53 15.03
CA ALA A 549 11.90 -1.52 16.05
C ALA A 549 11.46 -0.53 17.13
N PRO A 550 11.47 -0.90 18.42
CA PRO A 550 11.24 0.05 19.50
C PRO A 550 12.23 1.20 19.35
N ALA A 551 11.78 2.43 19.57
CA ALA A 551 12.69 3.58 19.63
C ALA A 551 13.83 3.25 20.59
N GLU A 552 15.07 3.37 20.12
CA GLU A 552 16.24 3.19 20.98
C GLU A 552 16.16 4.22 22.11
N THR A 553 15.80 3.77 23.30
CA THR A 553 16.06 4.52 24.52
C THR A 553 17.58 4.66 24.62
N PRO A 554 18.15 5.87 24.72
CA PRO A 554 19.59 6.02 24.86
C PRO A 554 20.06 5.19 26.06
N GLY A 555 20.92 4.20 25.79
CA GLY A 555 21.45 3.31 26.81
C GLY A 555 22.19 4.12 27.87
N ALA A 556 21.90 3.85 29.14
CA ALA A 556 22.45 4.54 30.30
C ALA A 556 23.94 4.20 30.58
N GLN A 557 24.77 4.05 29.55
CA GLN A 557 26.19 3.67 29.69
C GLN A 557 27.20 4.57 28.97
N ASP A 558 26.78 5.61 28.24
CA ASP A 558 27.71 6.55 27.59
C ASP A 558 27.93 7.86 28.39
N LEU A 559 28.11 7.75 29.71
CA LEU A 559 28.62 8.85 30.54
C LEU A 559 29.77 8.35 31.42
N LYS A 560 30.98 8.32 30.84
CA LYS A 560 32.21 8.34 31.63
C LYS A 560 32.40 9.76 32.17
N VAL A 561 32.11 9.96 33.45
CA VAL A 561 32.54 11.15 34.18
C VAL A 561 33.87 10.80 34.87
N GLU A 562 34.98 11.30 34.33
CA GLU A 562 36.24 11.37 35.07
C GLU A 562 36.13 12.47 36.12
N VAL A 563 36.45 12.10 37.37
CA VAL A 563 36.53 13.05 38.49
C VAL A 563 37.93 13.66 38.49
N LEU A 564 38.00 14.99 38.37
CA LEU A 564 39.11 15.81 38.86
C LEU A 564 38.56 16.86 39.82
#